data_AF-A0A355WMC3-F1
#
_entry.id   AF-A0A355WMC3-F1
#
_cell.length_a   1.000
_cell.length_b   1.000
_cell.length_c   1.000
_cell.angle_alpha   90.00
_cell.angle_beta   90.00
_cell.angle_gamma   90.00
#
_symmetry.space_group_name_H-M   'P 1'
#
loop_
_entity.id
_entity.type
_entity.pdbx_description
1 polymer ?
#
loop_
_entity_poly.entity_id
_entity_poly.type
_entity_poly.pdbx_seq_one_letter_code
_entity_poly.pdbx_strand_id
1 'polypeptide(L)'
;KGSKNKDLAMEFLIYSTDTKRLADQASWISYGPARKSSGSMVGLFSDGKTQMAPHMPTAAANLTNALANDFAFWADNQDELNERFNAWLAKF
;
A
#
# COMPACT_ATOMS: atom_id res chain seq x y z
N LYS A 1 18.70 -7.07 7.20
CA LYS A 1 20.14 -7.44 7.11
C LYS A 1 20.36 -8.67 7.98
N GLY A 2 21.10 -9.69 7.53
CA GLY A 2 21.33 -10.92 8.31
C GLY A 2 20.26 -12.03 8.18
N SER A 3 19.42 -12.00 7.14
CA SER A 3 18.48 -13.12 6.90
C SER A 3 19.25 -14.40 6.55
N LYS A 4 18.87 -15.52 7.18
CA LYS A 4 19.40 -16.85 6.89
C LYS A 4 19.06 -17.34 5.47
N ASN A 5 17.97 -16.80 4.89
CA ASN A 5 17.41 -17.22 3.60
C ASN A 5 17.36 -16.03 2.63
N LYS A 6 18.47 -15.32 2.47
CA LYS A 6 18.51 -14.08 1.67
C LYS A 6 18.07 -14.31 0.22
N ASP A 7 18.52 -15.38 -0.42
CA ASP A 7 18.26 -15.63 -1.84
C ASP A 7 16.78 -15.98 -2.07
N LEU A 8 16.22 -16.87 -1.25
CA LEU A 8 14.79 -17.19 -1.29
C LEU A 8 13.92 -15.96 -1.00
N ALA A 9 14.33 -15.09 -0.08
CA ALA A 9 13.63 -13.83 0.18
C ALA A 9 13.62 -12.93 -1.07
N MET A 10 14.69 -12.94 -1.88
CA MET A 10 14.75 -12.19 -3.13
C MET A 10 13.86 -12.80 -4.22
N GLU A 11 13.85 -14.13 -4.36
CA GLU A 11 12.94 -14.82 -5.27
C GLU A 11 11.48 -14.54 -4.93
N PHE A 12 11.13 -14.61 -3.64
CA PHE A 12 9.79 -14.27 -3.19
C PHE A 12 9.47 -12.79 -3.43
N LEU A 13 10.42 -11.87 -3.25
CA LEU A 13 10.20 -10.45 -3.53
C LEU A 13 9.87 -10.23 -5.00
N ILE A 14 10.60 -10.88 -5.92
CA ILE A 14 10.33 -10.82 -7.36
C ILE A 14 8.91 -11.33 -7.65
N TYR A 15 8.57 -12.51 -7.13
CA TYR A 15 7.25 -13.11 -7.35
C TYR A 15 6.11 -12.27 -6.76
N SER A 16 6.19 -11.93 -5.48
CA SER A 16 5.13 -11.22 -4.75
C SER A 16 4.90 -9.78 -5.25
N THR A 17 5.91 -9.19 -5.88
CA THR A 17 5.81 -7.85 -6.49
C THR A 17 5.61 -7.89 -8.00
N ASP A 18 5.35 -9.06 -8.61
CA ASP A 18 5.06 -9.13 -10.03
C ASP A 18 3.73 -8.44 -10.39
N THR A 19 3.55 -8.12 -11.67
CA THR A 19 2.37 -7.39 -12.14
C THR A 19 1.06 -8.10 -11.82
N LYS A 20 1.01 -9.42 -11.98
CA LYS A 20 -0.21 -10.21 -11.81
C LYS A 20 -0.53 -10.43 -10.34
N ARG A 21 0.45 -10.78 -9.52
CA ARG A 21 0.28 -11.01 -8.07
C ARG A 21 -0.23 -9.75 -7.37
N LEU A 22 0.31 -8.58 -7.73
CA LEU A 22 -0.16 -7.31 -7.21
C LEU A 22 -1.60 -7.01 -7.62
N ALA A 23 -2.00 -7.31 -8.86
CA ALA A 23 -3.38 -7.12 -9.31
C ALA A 23 -4.35 -8.11 -8.64
N ASP A 24 -3.95 -9.38 -8.48
CA ASP A 24 -4.76 -10.42 -7.85
C ASP A 24 -5.07 -10.11 -6.38
N GLN A 25 -4.21 -9.36 -5.67
CA GLN A 25 -4.51 -8.93 -4.29
C GLN A 25 -5.79 -8.08 -4.21
N ALA A 26 -6.08 -7.29 -5.24
CA ALA A 26 -7.26 -6.42 -5.27
C ALA A 26 -8.58 -7.20 -5.26
N SER A 27 -8.58 -8.52 -5.52
CA SER A 27 -9.79 -9.34 -5.36
C SER A 27 -10.17 -9.60 -3.90
N TRP A 28 -9.32 -9.23 -2.93
CA TRP A 28 -9.51 -9.54 -1.51
C TRP A 28 -9.61 -8.30 -0.63
N ILE A 29 -9.05 -7.17 -1.05
CA ILE A 29 -9.04 -5.93 -0.27
C ILE A 29 -8.92 -4.72 -1.19
N SER A 30 -9.47 -3.58 -0.75
CA SER A 30 -9.41 -2.30 -1.47
C SER A 30 -8.05 -1.60 -1.35
N TYR A 31 -6.96 -2.33 -1.61
CA TYR A 31 -5.61 -1.76 -1.71
C TYR A 31 -5.14 -1.73 -3.15
N GLY A 32 -4.78 -0.52 -3.59
CA GLY A 32 -4.29 -0.27 -4.93
C GLY A 32 -2.96 -0.99 -5.18
N PRO A 33 -2.78 -1.67 -6.31
CA PRO A 33 -1.52 -2.35 -6.60
C PRO A 33 -0.37 -1.34 -6.73
N ALA A 34 0.81 -1.70 -6.23
CA ALA A 34 1.96 -0.81 -6.19
C ALA A 34 2.54 -0.47 -7.58
N ARG A 35 2.32 -1.31 -8.61
CA ARG A 35 2.82 -1.09 -9.97
C ARG A 35 1.73 -0.54 -10.88
N LYS A 36 2.08 0.45 -11.71
CA LYS A 36 1.21 0.97 -12.76
C LYS A 36 0.75 -0.12 -13.74
N SER A 37 1.63 -1.07 -14.08
CA SER A 37 1.32 -2.20 -14.98
C SER A 37 0.16 -3.07 -14.46
N SER A 38 -0.02 -3.16 -13.14
CA SER A 38 -1.06 -3.97 -12.50
C SER A 38 -2.44 -3.34 -12.59
N GLY A 39 -2.56 -2.02 -12.75
CA GLY A 39 -3.83 -1.31 -12.71
C GLY A 39 -4.84 -1.83 -13.74
N SER A 40 -4.37 -2.16 -14.94
CA SER A 40 -5.21 -2.73 -16.01
C SER A 40 -5.67 -4.17 -15.77
N MET A 41 -5.07 -4.86 -14.78
CA MET A 41 -5.39 -6.25 -14.44
C MET A 41 -6.28 -6.37 -13.18
N VAL A 42 -6.66 -5.25 -12.56
CA VAL A 42 -7.56 -5.24 -11.41
C VAL A 42 -8.93 -5.75 -11.85
N GLY A 43 -9.35 -6.89 -11.29
CA GLY A 43 -10.58 -7.57 -11.66
C GLY A 43 -11.73 -7.37 -10.66
N LEU A 44 -12.48 -8.45 -10.44
CA LEU A 44 -13.59 -8.49 -9.50
C LEU A 44 -13.10 -8.77 -8.08
N PHE A 45 -13.90 -8.32 -7.10
CA PHE A 45 -13.81 -8.81 -5.74
C PHE A 45 -14.16 -10.30 -5.71
N SER A 46 -13.78 -10.97 -4.62
CA SER A 46 -14.01 -12.41 -4.42
C SER A 46 -15.49 -12.80 -4.38
N ASP A 47 -16.41 -11.83 -4.35
CA ASP A 47 -17.86 -12.03 -4.50
C ASP A 47 -18.30 -12.31 -5.96
N GLY A 48 -17.39 -12.18 -6.93
CA GLY A 48 -17.65 -12.39 -8.36
C GLY A 48 -18.54 -11.34 -9.00
N LYS A 49 -18.74 -10.17 -8.37
CA LYS A 49 -19.67 -9.12 -8.85
C LYS A 49 -19.08 -7.72 -8.78
N THR A 50 -18.34 -7.40 -7.73
CA THR A 50 -17.90 -6.03 -7.46
C THR A 50 -16.65 -5.71 -8.29
N GLN A 51 -16.74 -4.71 -9.16
CA GLN A 51 -15.59 -4.20 -9.92
C GLN A 51 -14.64 -3.47 -8.98
N MET A 52 -13.40 -3.94 -8.83
CA MET A 52 -12.50 -3.38 -7.83
C MET A 52 -11.76 -2.13 -8.28
N ALA A 53 -11.61 -1.90 -9.60
CA ALA A 53 -10.85 -0.77 -10.12
C ALA A 53 -11.30 0.60 -9.56
N PRO A 54 -12.61 0.93 -9.46
CA PRO A 54 -13.06 2.20 -8.87
C PRO A 54 -12.81 2.31 -7.36
N HIS A 55 -12.68 1.18 -6.66
CA HIS A 55 -12.48 1.14 -5.21
C HIS A 55 -11.00 1.21 -4.79
N MET A 56 -10.07 1.20 -5.74
CA MET A 56 -8.64 1.33 -5.44
C MET A 56 -8.33 2.77 -5.02
N PRO A 57 -7.70 3.01 -3.85
CA PRO A 57 -7.26 4.36 -3.46
C PRO A 57 -6.33 5.02 -4.48
N THR A 58 -5.58 4.22 -5.24
CA THR A 58 -4.67 4.68 -6.30
C THR A 58 -5.32 4.84 -7.67
N ALA A 59 -6.64 4.62 -7.80
CA ALA A 59 -7.34 4.90 -9.04
C ALA A 59 -7.25 6.40 -9.36
N ALA A 60 -7.06 6.76 -10.62
CA ALA A 60 -6.82 8.15 -11.03
C ALA A 60 -7.93 9.11 -10.56
N ALA A 61 -9.19 8.67 -10.58
CA ALA A 61 -10.32 9.45 -10.09
C ALA A 61 -10.24 9.73 -8.57
N ASN A 62 -9.75 8.76 -7.79
CA ASN A 62 -9.65 8.85 -6.33
C ASN A 62 -8.44 9.69 -5.89
N LEU A 63 -7.43 9.84 -6.76
CA LEU A 63 -6.26 10.67 -6.47
C LEU A 63 -6.50 12.18 -6.64
N THR A 64 -7.67 12.59 -7.15
CA THR A 64 -7.96 14.02 -7.42
C THR A 64 -8.08 14.88 -6.15
N ASN A 65 -8.40 14.28 -5.00
CA ASN A 65 -8.44 14.97 -3.70
C ASN A 65 -7.44 14.41 -2.68
N ALA A 66 -6.57 13.49 -3.10
CA ALA A 66 -5.67 12.79 -2.19
C ALA A 66 -4.55 13.70 -1.72
N LEU A 67 -4.25 13.65 -0.42
CA LEU A 67 -3.00 14.18 0.11
C LEU A 67 -1.94 13.09 0.03
N ALA A 68 -0.91 13.31 -0.77
CA ALA A 68 0.23 12.39 -0.82
C ALA A 68 0.98 12.41 0.52
N ASN A 69 1.34 11.23 1.03
CA ASN A 69 2.18 11.13 2.22
C ASN A 69 3.62 11.59 1.86
N ASP A 70 4.15 12.55 2.62
CA ASP A 70 5.51 13.04 2.45
C ASP A 70 6.47 12.29 3.38
N PHE A 71 7.22 11.35 2.81
CA PHE A 71 8.18 10.55 3.56
C PHE A 71 9.35 11.34 4.14
N ALA A 72 9.77 12.45 3.49
CA ALA A 72 10.87 13.26 3.99
C ALA A 72 10.43 14.08 5.20
N PHE A 73 9.23 14.69 5.12
CA PHE A 73 8.62 15.35 6.27
C PHE A 73 8.53 14.41 7.47
N TRP A 74 8.02 13.19 7.28
CA TRP A 74 7.92 12.22 8.37
C TRP A 74 9.28 11.76 8.88
N ALA A 75 10.26 11.50 8.00
CA ALA A 75 11.61 11.14 8.43
C ALA A 75 12.25 12.20 9.35
N ASP A 76 12.00 13.49 9.08
CA ASP A 76 12.57 14.60 9.84
C ASP A 76 11.76 14.98 11.10
N ASN A 77 10.45 14.73 11.12
CA ASN A 77 9.54 15.27 12.14
C ASN A 77 8.81 14.22 12.99
N GLN A 78 8.87 12.93 12.66
CA GLN A 78 8.04 11.90 13.31
C GLN A 78 8.28 11.81 14.82
N ASP A 79 9.52 11.91 15.27
CA ASP A 79 9.85 11.75 16.70
C ASP A 79 9.29 12.90 17.54
N GLU A 80 9.49 14.15 17.12
CA GLU A 80 8.94 15.33 17.81
C GLU A 80 7.39 15.29 17.86
N LEU A 81 6.76 14.95 16.72
CA LEU A 81 5.30 14.86 16.65
C LEU A 81 4.75 13.75 17.54
N ASN A 82 5.45 12.61 17.63
CA ASN A 82 5.08 11.52 18.54
C ASN A 82 5.21 11.92 20.01
N GLU A 83 6.28 12.62 20.40
CA GLU A 83 6.42 13.14 21.77
C GLU A 83 5.27 14.06 22.15
N ARG A 84 4.92 14.99 21.26
CA ARG A 84 3.79 15.92 21.45
C ARG A 84 2.45 15.17 21.54
N PHE A 85 2.24 14.18 20.69
CA PHE A 85 1.03 13.36 20.72
C PHE A 85 0.91 12.54 22.01
N ASN A 86 2.00 11.93 22.47
CA ASN A 86 2.03 11.19 23.73
C ASN A 86 1.83 12.10 24.95
N ALA A 87 2.43 13.29 24.96
CA ALA A 87 2.21 14.29 26.02
C ALA A 87 0.76 14.80 26.06
N TRP A 88 0.06 14.80 24.92
CA TRP A 88 -1.37 15.09 24.86
C TRP A 88 -2.22 13.92 25.37
N LEU A 89 -1.91 12.67 24.97
CA LEU A 89 -2.61 11.47 25.44
C LEU A 89 -2.53 11.30 26.95
N ALA A 90 -1.37 11.56 27.56
CA ALA A 90 -1.15 11.41 29.00
C ALA A 90 -1.88 12.45 29.87
N LYS A 91 -2.56 13.43 29.25
CA LYS A 91 -3.43 14.40 29.94
C LYS A 91 -4.87 13.92 30.10
N PHE A 92 -5.19 12.73 29.58
CA PHE A 92 -6.45 12.00 29.77
C PHE A 92 -6.20 10.72 30.56
#